data_AF-A0A3M1YJW5-F1
#
_entry.id   AF-A0A3M1YJW5-F1
#
_cell.length_a   1.000
_cell.length_b   1.000
_cell.length_c   1.000
_cell.angle_alpha   90.00
_cell.angle_beta   90.00
_cell.angle_gamma   90.00
#
_symmetry.space_group_name_H-M   'P 1'
#
loop_
_entity.id
_entity.type
_entity.pdbx_description
1 polymer ?
#
loop_
_entity_poly.entity_id
_entity_poly.type
_entity_poly.pdbx_seq_one_letter_code
_entity_poly.pdbx_strand_id
1 'polypeptide(L)'
;TFDGVDDYATIVGSNAAADWTGSFTATCKMLVSGGQRFNVFGKGMSNVDDAFGMYIEGYNNSGSIYIFHKKSDLSGYFYASYPSVFSQYFYQPVELTVVRDTLSMTYELFINGLSQGVKSYSVGPYNAGNDWGVGKTQDHAPNGKLFDFKLFSRALSIQEVSDLINGNLTDTSNLVVWLPMAEGAGTTLYDVSGNNLHATLYNTSEASFWSGTQDVFHYNIDKGFSLYTHTTNNDLRVPYDLNGQPLSITPPSGYTLASEHPAGNWHNNAETKIQMMAGDANLAAGTFWMDSAGTLQARSYNDIVGIWNNENITFADVSVANKKKRIATYDSAQV
;
A
#
# COMPACT_ATOMS: atom_id res chain seq x y z
N THR A 1 2.80 9.25 1.59
CA THR A 1 1.62 10.06 1.97
C THR A 1 1.50 11.17 0.98
N PHE A 2 0.32 11.35 0.41
CA PHE A 2 0.03 12.43 -0.50
C PHE A 2 -0.53 13.65 0.24
N ASP A 3 -0.12 14.86 -0.16
CA ASP A 3 -0.31 16.11 0.58
C ASP A 3 -1.53 16.95 0.18
N GLY A 4 -2.20 16.58 -0.91
CA GLY A 4 -3.39 17.26 -1.40
C GLY A 4 -3.11 18.54 -2.19
N VAL A 5 -1.87 18.76 -2.63
CA VAL A 5 -1.47 19.92 -3.46
C VAL A 5 -1.26 19.52 -4.91
N ASP A 6 -0.24 18.73 -5.23
CA ASP A 6 0.11 18.37 -6.61
C ASP A 6 0.99 17.11 -6.74
N ASP A 7 1.05 16.26 -5.71
CA ASP A 7 1.86 15.05 -5.71
C ASP A 7 1.17 13.83 -6.35
N TYR A 8 1.94 13.08 -7.14
CA TYR A 8 1.46 11.89 -7.85
C TYR A 8 2.60 10.95 -8.22
N ALA A 9 2.26 9.70 -8.54
CA ALA A 9 3.17 8.72 -9.11
C ALA A 9 2.79 8.43 -10.56
N THR A 10 3.75 8.47 -11.49
CA THR A 10 3.52 8.18 -12.91
C THR A 10 4.30 6.96 -13.37
N ILE A 11 3.64 6.08 -14.11
CA ILE A 11 4.27 5.02 -14.89
C ILE A 11 4.36 5.50 -16.34
N VAL A 12 5.59 5.60 -16.84
CA VAL A 12 5.87 6.08 -18.20
C VAL A 12 5.72 4.92 -19.18
N GLY A 13 5.02 5.18 -20.28
CA GLY A 13 4.91 4.22 -21.38
C GLY A 13 3.55 3.51 -21.41
N SER A 14 2.89 3.63 -22.56
CA SER A 14 1.70 2.87 -22.94
C SER A 14 2.07 1.41 -23.21
N ASN A 15 2.26 0.60 -22.17
CA ASN A 15 2.21 -0.85 -22.36
C ASN A 15 0.76 -1.24 -22.67
N ALA A 16 0.54 -2.07 -23.69
CA ALA A 16 -0.78 -2.51 -24.14
C ALA A 16 -1.67 -3.12 -23.01
N ALA A 17 -1.04 -3.65 -21.95
CA ALA A 17 -1.72 -4.16 -20.76
C ALA A 17 -2.19 -3.07 -19.77
N ALA A 18 -1.71 -1.84 -19.93
CA ALA A 18 -2.03 -0.65 -19.13
C ALA A 18 -2.66 0.48 -19.97
N ASP A 19 -3.29 0.12 -21.10
CA ASP A 19 -4.00 1.06 -21.96
C ASP A 19 -5.42 1.35 -21.47
N TRP A 20 -5.89 0.64 -20.43
CA TRP A 20 -7.20 0.80 -19.77
C TRP A 20 -8.43 0.60 -20.68
N THR A 21 -8.23 0.17 -21.94
CA THR A 21 -9.27 -0.07 -22.96
C THR A 21 -9.88 -1.46 -22.91
N GLY A 22 -9.13 -2.45 -22.40
CA GLY A 22 -9.59 -3.83 -22.17
C GLY A 22 -10.27 -4.04 -20.82
N SER A 23 -10.73 -5.25 -20.55
CA SER A 23 -11.12 -5.63 -19.19
C SER A 23 -9.93 -5.48 -18.25
N PHE A 24 -10.17 -5.02 -17.03
CA PHE A 24 -9.12 -4.89 -16.02
C PHE A 24 -9.67 -5.01 -14.61
N THR A 25 -8.77 -5.21 -13.66
CA THR A 25 -9.06 -5.03 -12.25
C THR A 25 -7.95 -4.21 -11.61
N ALA A 26 -8.31 -3.12 -10.94
CA ALA A 26 -7.37 -2.29 -10.20
C ALA A 26 -7.74 -2.33 -8.72
N THR A 27 -6.76 -2.59 -7.85
CA THR A 27 -6.94 -2.54 -6.40
C THR A 27 -5.88 -1.67 -5.75
N CYS A 28 -6.23 -1.04 -4.63
CA CYS A 28 -5.28 -0.39 -3.75
C CYS A 28 -5.79 -0.35 -2.32
N LYS A 29 -4.87 -0.24 -1.38
CA LYS A 29 -5.19 0.09 0.00
C LYS A 29 -4.97 1.57 0.25
N MET A 30 -5.80 2.15 1.10
CA MET A 30 -5.74 3.58 1.38
C MET A 30 -6.24 3.94 2.78
N LEU A 31 -5.79 5.10 3.26
CA LEU A 31 -6.25 5.75 4.48
C LEU A 31 -6.43 7.25 4.18
N VAL A 32 -7.66 7.75 4.29
CA VAL A 32 -8.00 9.14 3.96
C VAL A 32 -8.74 9.85 5.08
N SER A 33 -8.51 11.15 5.23
CA SER A 33 -9.01 12.00 6.33
C SER A 33 -10.37 12.66 6.05
N GLY A 34 -11.00 12.40 4.90
CA GLY A 34 -12.25 13.04 4.50
C GLY A 34 -12.08 14.53 4.17
N GLY A 35 -13.18 15.20 3.77
CA GLY A 35 -13.22 16.65 3.58
C GLY A 35 -12.63 17.20 2.28
N GLN A 36 -11.94 16.40 1.47
CA GLN A 36 -11.43 16.79 0.14
C GLN A 36 -11.59 15.65 -0.88
N ARG A 37 -11.47 15.98 -2.17
CA ARG A 37 -11.42 14.97 -3.24
C ARG A 37 -10.08 14.23 -3.16
N PHE A 38 -10.11 12.91 -3.33
CA PHE A 38 -8.93 12.06 -3.30
C PHE A 38 -8.84 11.28 -4.61
N ASN A 39 -7.80 11.54 -5.40
CA ASN A 39 -7.54 10.77 -6.60
C ASN A 39 -6.87 9.44 -6.27
N VAL A 40 -7.43 8.35 -6.78
CA VAL A 40 -6.87 7.03 -6.52
C VAL A 40 -5.89 6.66 -7.62
N PHE A 41 -6.35 6.63 -8.87
CA PHE A 41 -5.52 6.42 -10.05
C PHE A 41 -6.21 6.99 -11.29
N GLY A 42 -5.45 7.18 -12.35
CA GLY A 42 -5.99 7.65 -13.61
C GLY A 42 -4.96 7.71 -14.73
N LYS A 43 -5.47 8.01 -15.93
CA LYS A 43 -4.74 8.22 -17.17
C LYS A 43 -5.27 9.47 -17.86
N GLY A 44 -4.37 10.29 -18.39
CA GLY A 44 -4.69 11.60 -18.98
C GLY A 44 -4.70 12.70 -17.92
N MET A 45 -3.88 13.74 -18.11
CA MET A 45 -3.73 14.89 -17.18
C MET A 45 -4.26 16.21 -17.73
N SER A 46 -4.76 16.24 -18.96
CA SER A 46 -5.12 17.49 -19.62
C SER A 46 -6.63 17.62 -19.82
N ASN A 47 -7.04 18.88 -19.85
CA ASN A 47 -8.36 19.43 -20.14
C ASN A 47 -8.90 19.02 -21.53
N VAL A 48 -8.17 18.17 -22.24
CA VAL A 48 -8.52 17.58 -23.53
C VAL A 48 -8.78 16.10 -23.30
N ASP A 49 -10.07 15.81 -23.19
CA ASP A 49 -10.75 14.76 -23.95
C ASP A 49 -10.37 13.26 -23.82
N ASP A 50 -9.28 12.92 -23.12
CA ASP A 50 -8.66 11.58 -23.14
C ASP A 50 -8.37 11.03 -21.75
N ALA A 51 -9.37 11.07 -20.88
CA ALA A 51 -9.20 10.75 -19.47
C ALA A 51 -10.01 9.52 -19.02
N PHE A 52 -9.36 8.68 -18.22
CA PHE A 52 -10.00 7.67 -17.38
C PHE A 52 -9.47 7.85 -15.95
N GLY A 53 -10.33 7.69 -14.95
CA GLY A 53 -9.87 7.74 -13.58
C GLY A 53 -10.90 7.30 -12.56
N MET A 54 -10.39 7.15 -11.34
CA MET A 54 -11.17 6.89 -10.15
C MET A 54 -10.77 7.88 -9.06
N TYR A 55 -11.77 8.51 -8.44
CA TYR A 55 -11.56 9.41 -7.32
C TYR A 55 -12.68 9.26 -6.29
N ILE A 56 -12.40 9.75 -5.09
CA ILE A 56 -13.34 9.81 -3.98
C ILE A 56 -13.67 11.27 -3.75
N GLU A 57 -14.94 11.61 -3.65
CA GLU A 57 -15.39 12.94 -3.32
C GLU A 57 -15.83 12.99 -1.86
N GLY A 58 -14.99 13.59 -1.02
CA GLY A 58 -15.31 13.92 0.37
C GLY A 58 -16.01 15.26 0.54
N TYR A 59 -16.26 16.01 -0.55
CA TYR A 59 -16.97 17.29 -0.49
C TYR A 59 -18.38 17.06 0.06
N ASN A 60 -18.79 17.81 1.09
CA ASN A 60 -20.05 17.67 1.83
C ASN A 60 -20.21 16.42 2.72
N ASN A 61 -19.11 15.80 3.17
CA ASN A 61 -19.13 14.63 4.06
C ASN A 61 -19.85 13.38 3.50
N SER A 62 -20.16 13.35 2.20
CA SER A 62 -20.92 12.28 1.56
C SER A 62 -20.04 11.06 1.25
N GLY A 63 -18.78 11.27 0.86
CA GLY A 63 -17.86 10.18 0.54
C GLY A 63 -18.37 9.32 -0.62
N SER A 64 -18.63 9.93 -1.76
CA SER A 64 -19.00 9.17 -2.96
C SER A 64 -17.74 8.76 -3.72
N ILE A 65 -17.70 7.54 -4.24
CA ILE A 65 -16.64 7.08 -5.14
C ILE A 65 -17.13 7.26 -6.57
N TYR A 66 -16.28 7.83 -7.42
CA TYR A 66 -16.55 8.11 -8.81
C TYR A 66 -15.59 7.37 -9.71
N ILE A 67 -16.15 6.78 -10.76
CA ILE A 67 -15.40 6.23 -11.90
C ILE A 67 -15.86 7.00 -13.12
N PHE A 68 -14.91 7.44 -13.93
CA PHE A 68 -15.20 8.16 -15.17
C PHE A 68 -14.31 7.72 -16.31
N HIS A 69 -14.82 7.84 -17.53
CA HIS A 69 -13.99 7.84 -18.74
C HIS A 69 -14.62 8.64 -19.86
N LYS A 70 -13.81 9.04 -20.83
CA LYS A 70 -14.25 9.61 -22.12
C LYS A 70 -14.16 8.62 -23.27
N LYS A 71 -15.05 8.75 -24.25
CA LYS A 71 -15.19 7.91 -25.45
C LYS A 71 -14.03 8.14 -26.44
N SER A 72 -13.77 7.11 -27.25
CA SER A 72 -12.74 7.04 -28.32
C SER A 72 -12.66 8.18 -29.34
N ASP A 73 -13.68 9.02 -29.45
CA ASP A 73 -13.80 10.11 -30.42
C ASP A 73 -14.11 11.46 -29.74
N LEU A 74 -13.88 11.55 -28.42
CA LEU A 74 -14.08 12.75 -27.60
C LEU A 74 -15.55 13.21 -27.50
N SER A 75 -16.50 12.45 -28.04
CA SER A 75 -17.92 12.83 -28.15
C SER A 75 -18.82 12.36 -27.03
N GLY A 76 -18.30 11.54 -26.09
CA GLY A 76 -19.10 10.90 -25.05
C GLY A 76 -18.34 10.73 -23.73
N TYR A 77 -19.11 10.65 -22.64
CA TYR A 77 -18.62 10.57 -21.28
C TYR A 77 -19.39 9.50 -20.50
N PHE A 78 -18.67 8.63 -19.80
CA PHE A 78 -19.20 7.77 -18.76
C PHE A 78 -18.86 8.37 -17.40
N TYR A 79 -19.86 8.38 -16.52
CA TYR A 79 -19.72 8.81 -15.15
C TYR A 79 -20.59 7.96 -14.26
N ALA A 80 -19.96 7.29 -13.30
CA ALA A 80 -20.66 6.49 -12.32
C ALA A 80 -20.29 6.96 -10.92
N SER A 81 -21.32 7.24 -10.13
CA SER A 81 -21.21 7.40 -8.69
C SER A 81 -21.66 6.13 -7.98
N TYR A 82 -20.88 5.71 -6.99
CA TYR A 82 -21.24 4.67 -6.04
C TYR A 82 -21.79 5.31 -4.75
N PRO A 83 -22.57 4.56 -3.94
CA PRO A 83 -23.29 5.12 -2.79
C PRO A 83 -22.39 5.94 -1.87
N SER A 84 -22.95 7.02 -1.30
CA SER A 84 -22.29 7.95 -0.37
C SER A 84 -22.15 7.33 1.04
N VAL A 85 -21.50 6.18 1.12
CA VAL A 85 -21.22 5.47 2.37
C VAL A 85 -19.74 5.44 2.68
N PHE A 86 -18.87 5.91 1.76
CA PHE A 86 -17.44 5.82 1.98
C PHE A 86 -16.97 6.66 3.17
N SER A 87 -17.73 7.68 3.56
CA SER A 87 -17.44 8.50 4.74
C SER A 87 -17.34 7.71 6.04
N GLN A 88 -17.98 6.52 6.13
CA GLN A 88 -17.84 5.62 7.28
C GLN A 88 -16.43 5.01 7.42
N TYR A 89 -15.66 5.04 6.34
CA TYR A 89 -14.30 4.51 6.27
C TYR A 89 -13.22 5.60 6.39
N PHE A 90 -13.60 6.87 6.54
CA PHE A 90 -12.62 7.91 6.82
C PHE A 90 -11.84 7.58 8.09
N TYR A 91 -10.55 7.87 8.07
CA TYR A 91 -9.59 7.56 9.13
C TYR A 91 -9.42 6.05 9.42
N GLN A 92 -9.93 5.17 8.55
CA GLN A 92 -9.71 3.73 8.62
C GLN A 92 -9.05 3.24 7.33
N PRO A 93 -8.14 2.25 7.43
CA PRO A 93 -7.61 1.60 6.25
C PRO A 93 -8.70 0.84 5.51
N VAL A 94 -8.73 0.97 4.18
CA VAL A 94 -9.65 0.24 3.31
C VAL A 94 -8.96 -0.22 2.05
N GLU A 95 -9.42 -1.35 1.51
CA GLU A 95 -9.08 -1.83 0.18
C GLU A 95 -10.21 -1.49 -0.79
N LEU A 96 -9.87 -0.74 -1.84
CA LEU A 96 -10.76 -0.44 -2.96
C LEU A 96 -10.37 -1.29 -4.15
N THR A 97 -11.34 -1.99 -4.73
CA THR A 97 -11.14 -2.76 -5.95
C THR A 97 -12.18 -2.36 -6.98
N VAL A 98 -11.76 -2.02 -8.19
CA VAL A 98 -12.64 -1.86 -9.34
C VAL A 98 -12.40 -2.99 -10.33
N VAL A 99 -13.49 -3.56 -10.83
CA VAL A 99 -13.49 -4.53 -11.93
C VAL A 99 -14.18 -3.89 -13.12
N ARG A 100 -13.48 -3.82 -14.26
CA ARG A 100 -14.07 -3.46 -15.55
C ARG A 100 -14.18 -4.71 -16.42
N ASP A 101 -15.37 -4.99 -16.92
CA ASP A 101 -15.60 -6.06 -17.89
C ASP A 101 -16.09 -5.50 -19.23
N THR A 102 -15.36 -5.79 -20.32
CA THR A 102 -15.74 -5.42 -21.69
C THR A 102 -16.79 -6.31 -22.30
N LEU A 103 -16.96 -7.54 -21.81
CA LEU A 103 -17.98 -8.45 -22.31
C LEU A 103 -19.37 -8.03 -21.83
N SER A 104 -19.49 -7.73 -20.55
CA SER A 104 -20.74 -7.25 -19.93
C SER A 104 -20.93 -5.73 -20.03
N MET A 105 -19.90 -5.00 -20.46
CA MET A 105 -19.84 -3.53 -20.49
C MET A 105 -20.16 -2.90 -19.13
N THR A 106 -19.50 -3.38 -18.07
CA THR A 106 -19.75 -2.96 -16.69
C THR A 106 -18.51 -2.54 -15.92
N TYR A 107 -18.73 -1.71 -14.90
CA TYR A 107 -17.84 -1.50 -13.77
C TYR A 107 -18.51 -2.03 -12.50
N GLU A 108 -17.77 -2.79 -11.70
CA GLU A 108 -18.16 -3.17 -10.34
C GLU A 108 -17.12 -2.65 -9.36
N LEU A 109 -17.57 -2.00 -8.28
CA LEU A 109 -16.71 -1.48 -7.23
C LEU A 109 -16.88 -2.34 -5.99
N PHE A 110 -15.78 -2.68 -5.34
CA PHE A 110 -15.74 -3.37 -4.07
C PHE A 110 -15.04 -2.51 -3.03
N ILE A 111 -15.57 -2.50 -1.81
CA ILE A 111 -14.89 -1.95 -0.63
C ILE A 111 -14.69 -3.11 0.33
N ASN A 112 -13.43 -3.42 0.66
CA ASN A 112 -13.07 -4.56 1.51
C ASN A 112 -13.73 -5.88 1.04
N GLY A 113 -13.86 -6.05 -0.28
CA GLY A 113 -14.40 -7.27 -0.91
C GLY A 113 -15.92 -7.31 -1.01
N LEU A 114 -16.61 -6.30 -0.47
CA LEU A 114 -18.06 -6.17 -0.56
C LEU A 114 -18.43 -5.31 -1.78
N SER A 115 -19.20 -5.88 -2.71
CA SER A 115 -19.70 -5.16 -3.88
C SER A 115 -20.56 -3.97 -3.47
N GLN A 116 -20.30 -2.83 -4.09
CA GLN A 116 -21.05 -1.57 -3.97
C GLN A 116 -22.04 -1.40 -5.14
N GLY A 117 -22.20 -2.45 -5.96
CA GLY A 117 -23.08 -2.49 -7.10
C GLY A 117 -22.36 -2.42 -8.44
N VAL A 118 -23.13 -2.67 -9.50
CA VAL A 118 -22.66 -2.72 -10.88
C VAL A 118 -23.19 -1.52 -11.66
N LYS A 119 -22.34 -0.93 -12.50
CA LYS A 119 -22.66 0.21 -13.36
C LYS A 119 -22.35 -0.12 -14.81
N SER A 120 -23.36 -0.10 -15.67
CA SER A 120 -23.18 -0.33 -17.10
C SER A 120 -22.69 0.93 -17.81
N TYR A 121 -21.82 0.75 -18.79
CA TYR A 121 -21.43 1.79 -19.74
C TYR A 121 -21.85 1.39 -21.15
N SER A 122 -22.05 2.37 -22.03
CA SER A 122 -22.38 2.15 -23.44
C SER A 122 -21.22 2.47 -24.38
N VAL A 123 -20.14 3.03 -23.85
CA VAL A 123 -18.96 3.48 -24.58
C VAL A 123 -17.71 3.08 -23.82
N GLY A 124 -16.62 2.72 -24.50
CA GLY A 124 -15.34 2.40 -23.84
C GLY A 124 -14.44 3.62 -23.68
N PRO A 125 -13.45 3.56 -22.76
CA PRO A 125 -12.44 4.60 -22.64
C PRO A 125 -11.58 4.68 -23.92
N TYR A 126 -11.13 5.88 -24.25
CA TYR A 126 -10.12 6.11 -25.29
C TYR A 126 -8.70 6.00 -24.74
N ASN A 127 -7.77 5.50 -25.55
CA ASN A 127 -6.35 5.60 -25.26
C ASN A 127 -5.69 6.63 -26.19
N ALA A 128 -5.31 7.78 -25.64
CA ALA A 128 -4.57 8.81 -26.36
C ALA A 128 -3.05 8.75 -26.18
N GLY A 129 -2.52 7.64 -25.66
CA GLY A 129 -1.08 7.49 -25.41
C GLY A 129 -0.54 8.26 -24.21
N ASN A 130 -1.41 8.89 -23.42
CA ASN A 130 -1.02 9.58 -22.18
C ASN A 130 -0.44 8.61 -21.13
N ASP A 131 0.49 9.09 -20.33
CA ASP A 131 0.94 8.36 -19.14
C ASP A 131 -0.19 8.20 -18.13
N TRP A 132 -0.11 7.14 -17.33
CA TRP A 132 -1.04 6.84 -16.26
C TRP A 132 -0.32 6.78 -14.92
N GLY A 133 -1.08 6.75 -13.83
CA GLY A 133 -0.47 6.82 -12.52
C GLY A 133 -1.43 6.65 -11.37
N VAL A 134 -0.83 6.63 -10.18
CA VAL A 134 -1.51 6.56 -8.89
C VAL A 134 -1.47 7.94 -8.25
N GLY A 135 -2.56 8.35 -7.61
CA GLY A 135 -2.71 9.72 -7.15
C GLY A 135 -2.86 10.74 -8.28
N LYS A 136 -3.09 10.29 -9.52
CA LYS A 136 -2.98 11.11 -10.74
C LYS A 136 -4.34 11.33 -11.40
N THR A 137 -4.92 12.53 -11.31
CA THR A 137 -5.96 13.04 -12.24
C THR A 137 -5.84 14.56 -12.40
N GLN A 138 -6.58 15.14 -13.37
CA GLN A 138 -6.48 16.53 -13.80
C GLN A 138 -6.73 17.59 -12.71
N ASP A 139 -7.73 17.39 -11.85
CA ASP A 139 -8.36 18.52 -11.16
C ASP A 139 -8.11 18.55 -9.64
N HIS A 140 -7.47 17.51 -9.10
CA HIS A 140 -7.34 17.35 -7.65
C HIS A 140 -6.01 16.72 -7.31
N ALA A 141 -5.50 17.01 -6.12
CA ALA A 141 -4.39 16.27 -5.58
C ALA A 141 -4.89 15.31 -4.48
N PRO A 142 -4.38 14.08 -4.45
CA PRO A 142 -4.69 13.12 -3.40
C PRO A 142 -4.26 13.66 -2.03
N ASN A 143 -5.13 13.60 -1.02
CA ASN A 143 -4.80 13.92 0.36
C ASN A 143 -5.01 12.68 1.26
N GLY A 144 -3.93 11.97 1.57
CA GLY A 144 -3.99 10.75 2.37
C GLY A 144 -2.89 9.74 2.05
N LYS A 145 -3.05 8.51 2.54
CA LYS A 145 -2.09 7.42 2.28
C LYS A 145 -2.69 6.46 1.26
N LEU A 146 -1.88 6.03 0.31
CA LEU A 146 -2.18 4.94 -0.62
C LEU A 146 -0.97 4.01 -0.62
N PHE A 147 -1.23 2.71 -0.66
CA PHE A 147 -0.23 1.65 -0.68
C PHE A 147 -0.83 0.41 -1.35
N ASP A 148 0.03 -0.57 -1.68
CA ASP A 148 -0.39 -1.87 -2.22
C ASP A 148 -1.25 -1.79 -3.51
N PHE A 149 -0.87 -0.91 -4.44
CA PHE A 149 -1.58 -0.76 -5.73
C PHE A 149 -1.27 -1.94 -6.66
N LYS A 150 -2.30 -2.53 -7.26
CA LYS A 150 -2.16 -3.60 -8.26
C LYS A 150 -3.09 -3.35 -9.45
N LEU A 151 -2.64 -3.75 -10.64
CA LEU A 151 -3.43 -3.76 -11.86
C LEU A 151 -3.37 -5.13 -12.52
N PHE A 152 -4.52 -5.68 -12.88
CA PHE A 152 -4.67 -6.91 -13.65
C PHE A 152 -5.25 -6.58 -15.02
N SER A 153 -4.76 -7.26 -16.06
CA SER A 153 -5.18 -7.10 -17.47
C SER A 153 -6.47 -7.86 -17.82
N ARG A 154 -7.25 -8.25 -16.80
CA ARG A 154 -8.53 -8.93 -16.95
C ARG A 154 -9.50 -8.52 -15.86
N ALA A 155 -10.78 -8.79 -16.09
CA ALA A 155 -11.79 -8.74 -15.04
C ALA A 155 -11.59 -9.93 -14.09
N LEU A 156 -11.41 -9.66 -12.80
CA LEU A 156 -11.51 -10.68 -11.76
C LEU A 156 -12.98 -10.95 -11.44
N SER A 157 -13.33 -12.21 -11.21
CA SER A 157 -14.62 -12.60 -10.65
C SER A 157 -14.75 -12.18 -9.19
N ILE A 158 -15.98 -12.17 -8.65
CA ILE A 158 -16.24 -11.87 -7.23
C ILE A 158 -15.42 -12.79 -6.31
N GLN A 159 -15.30 -14.08 -6.65
CA GLN A 159 -14.50 -15.02 -5.86
C GLN A 159 -13.02 -14.64 -5.90
N GLU A 160 -12.48 -14.31 -7.07
CA GLU A 160 -11.08 -13.89 -7.21
C GLU A 160 -10.79 -12.56 -6.50
N VAL A 161 -11.75 -11.62 -6.47
CA VAL A 161 -11.64 -10.40 -5.67
C VAL A 161 -11.60 -10.72 -4.18
N SER A 162 -12.45 -11.65 -3.71
CA SER A 162 -12.39 -12.14 -2.33
C SER A 162 -11.04 -12.82 -2.03
N ASP A 163 -10.54 -13.64 -2.95
CA ASP A 163 -9.25 -14.31 -2.77
C ASP A 163 -8.10 -13.30 -2.76
N LEU A 164 -8.14 -12.28 -3.62
CA LEU A 164 -7.15 -11.19 -3.67
C LEU A 164 -7.03 -10.47 -2.33
N ILE A 165 -8.17 -10.06 -1.76
CA ILE A 165 -8.23 -9.29 -0.51
C ILE A 165 -7.77 -10.12 0.69
N ASN A 166 -8.02 -11.43 0.66
CA ASN A 166 -7.56 -12.35 1.69
C ASN A 166 -6.11 -12.83 1.46
N GLY A 167 -5.41 -12.35 0.42
CA GLY A 167 -4.05 -12.79 0.08
C GLY A 167 -3.96 -14.21 -0.47
N ASN A 168 -5.08 -14.77 -0.93
CA ASN A 168 -5.22 -16.14 -1.43
C ASN A 168 -5.22 -16.24 -2.96
N LEU A 169 -5.18 -15.11 -3.70
CA LEU A 169 -5.11 -15.14 -5.16
C LEU A 169 -3.73 -15.65 -5.61
N THR A 170 -3.70 -16.86 -6.17
CA THR A 170 -2.46 -17.53 -6.59
C THR A 170 -2.11 -17.30 -8.05
N ASP A 171 -3.10 -17.06 -8.91
CA ASP A 171 -2.87 -16.76 -10.32
C ASP A 171 -2.53 -15.27 -10.51
N THR A 172 -1.24 -15.01 -10.71
CA THR A 172 -0.71 -13.67 -11.03
C THR A 172 -0.32 -13.52 -12.50
N SER A 173 -0.68 -14.46 -13.38
CA SER A 173 -0.29 -14.44 -14.80
C SER A 173 -0.78 -13.21 -15.57
N ASN A 174 -1.85 -12.58 -15.08
CA ASN A 174 -2.46 -11.38 -15.67
C ASN A 174 -2.10 -10.09 -14.90
N LEU A 175 -1.24 -10.18 -13.88
CA LEU A 175 -0.78 -9.04 -13.10
C LEU A 175 0.11 -8.16 -14.00
N VAL A 176 -0.29 -6.91 -14.16
CA VAL A 176 0.39 -5.91 -15.00
C VAL A 176 1.39 -5.13 -14.19
N VAL A 177 0.99 -4.67 -13.00
CA VAL A 177 1.88 -3.96 -12.07
C VAL A 177 1.47 -4.30 -10.65
N TRP A 178 2.44 -4.28 -9.75
CA TRP A 178 2.20 -4.21 -8.33
C TRP A 178 3.21 -3.24 -7.71
N LEU A 179 2.71 -2.13 -7.17
CA LEU A 179 3.47 -1.14 -6.42
C LEU A 179 3.17 -1.30 -4.92
N PRO A 180 4.03 -1.96 -4.13
CA PRO A 180 3.81 -2.10 -2.70
C PRO A 180 3.89 -0.75 -1.97
N MET A 181 4.73 0.17 -2.48
CA MET A 181 5.05 1.47 -1.88
C MET A 181 5.75 1.32 -0.51
N ALA A 182 6.79 0.48 -0.49
CA ALA A 182 7.51 0.06 0.71
C ALA A 182 8.97 0.58 0.76
N GLU A 183 9.29 1.59 -0.03
CA GLU A 183 10.67 2.01 -0.26
C GLU A 183 11.25 2.85 0.88
N GLY A 184 10.41 3.67 1.52
CA GLY A 184 10.78 4.50 2.67
C GLY A 184 11.73 5.67 2.35
N ALA A 185 12.22 5.78 1.13
CA ALA A 185 13.02 6.87 0.61
C ALA A 185 13.01 6.86 -0.93
N GLY A 186 13.60 7.88 -1.56
CA GLY A 186 13.70 7.98 -3.01
C GLY A 186 12.39 8.41 -3.70
N THR A 187 12.48 8.52 -5.03
CA THR A 187 11.40 9.00 -5.91
C THR A 187 10.86 7.91 -6.82
N THR A 188 11.23 6.65 -6.61
CA THR A 188 10.77 5.52 -7.44
C THR A 188 9.95 4.57 -6.58
N LEU A 189 8.75 4.24 -7.05
CA LEU A 189 7.95 3.12 -6.54
C LEU A 189 8.26 1.92 -7.43
N TYR A 190 8.87 0.88 -6.85
CA TYR A 190 9.29 -0.29 -7.61
C TYR A 190 8.11 -1.23 -7.86
N ASP A 191 8.09 -1.75 -9.09
CA ASP A 191 7.13 -2.74 -9.53
C ASP A 191 7.69 -4.12 -9.23
N VAL A 192 6.94 -4.87 -8.41
CA VAL A 192 7.31 -6.22 -7.98
C VAL A 192 6.64 -7.31 -8.84
N SER A 193 5.81 -6.93 -9.82
CA SER A 193 5.11 -7.89 -10.70
C SER A 193 6.03 -8.65 -11.67
N GLY A 194 7.25 -8.12 -11.90
CA GLY A 194 8.19 -8.64 -12.90
C GLY A 194 8.07 -7.99 -14.28
N ASN A 195 7.18 -7.01 -14.47
CA ASN A 195 6.99 -6.30 -15.74
C ASN A 195 7.80 -4.99 -15.84
N ASN A 196 8.60 -4.66 -14.83
CA ASN A 196 9.44 -3.46 -14.77
C ASN A 196 8.67 -2.15 -14.98
N LEU A 197 7.41 -2.09 -14.55
CA LEU A 197 6.54 -0.92 -14.63
C LEU A 197 6.68 -0.02 -13.39
N HIS A 198 7.91 0.38 -13.09
CA HIS A 198 8.19 1.27 -11.96
C HIS A 198 7.51 2.64 -12.14
N ALA A 199 7.03 3.22 -11.04
CA ALA A 199 6.45 4.55 -11.07
C ALA A 199 7.44 5.59 -10.52
N THR A 200 7.47 6.78 -11.12
CA THR A 200 8.23 7.92 -10.61
C THR A 200 7.30 8.86 -9.85
N LEU A 201 7.70 9.26 -8.66
CA LEU A 201 7.05 10.28 -7.84
C LEU A 201 7.39 11.68 -8.35
N TYR A 202 6.37 12.54 -8.42
CA TYR A 202 6.49 13.93 -8.85
C TYR A 202 5.92 14.85 -7.77
N ASN A 203 6.52 16.05 -7.67
CA ASN A 203 6.14 17.10 -6.72
C ASN A 203 6.15 16.67 -5.24
N THR A 204 6.86 15.59 -4.91
CA THR A 204 7.03 15.11 -3.55
C THR A 204 8.35 15.60 -2.95
N SER A 205 8.36 15.88 -1.65
CA SER A 205 9.60 15.88 -0.86
C SER A 205 9.76 14.52 -0.18
N GLU A 206 10.93 13.90 -0.27
CA GLU A 206 11.19 12.62 0.41
C GLU A 206 10.86 12.69 1.91
N ALA A 207 11.21 13.81 2.54
CA ALA A 207 11.00 14.03 3.96
C ALA A 207 9.52 14.09 4.34
N SER A 208 8.63 14.57 3.47
CA SER A 208 7.18 14.62 3.75
C SER A 208 6.48 13.35 3.28
N PHE A 209 6.81 12.86 2.08
CA PHE A 209 6.12 11.73 1.45
C PHE A 209 6.31 10.44 2.25
N TRP A 210 7.53 10.17 2.73
CA TRP A 210 7.87 8.98 3.50
C TRP A 210 7.81 9.16 5.02
N SER A 211 7.44 10.35 5.52
CA SER A 211 7.38 10.63 6.97
C SER A 211 6.36 9.77 7.75
N GLY A 212 5.29 9.37 7.08
CA GLY A 212 4.21 8.62 7.71
C GLY A 212 4.46 7.12 7.64
N THR A 213 4.51 6.47 8.80
CA THR A 213 4.45 5.00 8.87
C THR A 213 3.00 4.51 8.75
N GLN A 214 2.82 3.22 8.47
CA GLN A 214 1.52 2.55 8.51
C GLN A 214 1.72 1.12 9.00
N ASP A 215 0.72 0.60 9.73
CA ASP A 215 0.77 -0.71 10.39
C ASP A 215 -0.20 -1.72 9.74
N VAL A 216 -0.58 -1.49 8.48
CA VAL A 216 -1.65 -2.20 7.76
C VAL A 216 -1.08 -3.20 6.75
N PHE A 217 0.03 -2.87 6.11
CA PHE A 217 0.57 -3.64 4.99
C PHE A 217 2.10 -3.65 5.01
N HIS A 218 2.73 -4.82 5.20
CA HIS A 218 4.18 -4.88 5.45
C HIS A 218 4.91 -5.72 4.41
N TYR A 219 4.86 -5.32 3.14
CA TYR A 219 5.45 -6.08 2.04
C TYR A 219 6.91 -6.52 2.31
N ASN A 220 7.76 -5.60 2.76
CA ASN A 220 9.18 -5.88 2.99
C ASN A 220 9.42 -6.91 4.10
N ILE A 221 8.51 -7.07 5.06
CA ILE A 221 8.60 -8.11 6.09
C ILE A 221 8.24 -9.47 5.47
N ASP A 222 7.18 -9.49 4.66
CA ASP A 222 6.63 -10.71 4.08
C ASP A 222 7.48 -11.26 2.91
N LYS A 223 8.14 -10.38 2.17
CA LYS A 223 8.85 -10.71 0.91
C LYS A 223 10.33 -10.38 0.91
N GLY A 224 10.79 -9.49 1.79
CA GLY A 224 12.17 -9.01 1.82
C GLY A 224 12.42 -7.75 0.99
N PHE A 225 13.63 -7.22 1.12
CA PHE A 225 14.10 -6.01 0.43
C PHE A 225 15.64 -5.96 0.34
N SER A 226 16.14 -5.24 -0.65
CA SER A 226 17.54 -4.83 -0.73
C SER A 226 17.71 -3.46 -0.06
N LEU A 227 18.72 -3.31 0.81
CA LEU A 227 19.02 -2.05 1.47
C LEU A 227 20.12 -1.30 0.70
N TYR A 228 19.80 -0.08 0.26
CA TYR A 228 20.74 0.83 -0.37
C TYR A 228 20.96 2.05 0.52
N THR A 229 22.21 2.43 0.74
CA THR A 229 22.59 3.57 1.58
C THR A 229 23.11 4.73 0.73
N HIS A 230 22.94 5.95 1.25
CA HIS A 230 23.47 7.18 0.67
C HIS A 230 24.18 7.99 1.75
N THR A 231 25.14 8.83 1.37
CA THR A 231 25.90 9.68 2.32
C THR A 231 25.11 10.85 2.91
N THR A 232 23.91 11.15 2.40
CA THR A 232 23.15 12.37 2.71
C THR A 232 21.65 12.14 2.72
N ASN A 233 21.15 11.26 1.83
CA ASN A 233 19.74 10.93 1.75
C ASN A 233 19.42 9.74 2.64
N ASN A 234 18.14 9.54 2.91
CA ASN A 234 17.66 8.40 3.70
C ASN A 234 17.94 7.07 2.98
N ASP A 235 18.11 6.01 3.76
CA ASP A 235 18.29 4.66 3.23
C ASP A 235 17.07 4.21 2.42
N LEU A 236 17.35 3.73 1.21
CA LEU A 236 16.37 3.24 0.26
C LEU A 236 16.20 1.73 0.41
N ARG A 237 14.95 1.27 0.49
CA ARG A 237 14.61 -0.15 0.51
C ARG A 237 13.99 -0.53 -0.82
N VAL A 238 14.62 -1.40 -1.58
CA VAL A 238 14.06 -1.87 -2.85
C VAL A 238 13.35 -3.20 -2.55
N PRO A 239 12.01 -3.27 -2.69
CA PRO A 239 11.27 -4.49 -2.38
C PRO A 239 11.70 -5.64 -3.28
N TYR A 240 11.68 -6.86 -2.77
CA TYR A 240 11.87 -8.07 -3.59
C TYR A 240 10.69 -8.35 -4.50
N ASP A 241 10.89 -9.17 -5.53
CA ASP A 241 9.82 -9.66 -6.39
C ASP A 241 8.84 -10.60 -5.65
N LEU A 242 7.82 -11.09 -6.38
CA LEU A 242 6.80 -11.97 -5.80
C LEU A 242 7.35 -13.30 -5.26
N ASN A 243 8.50 -13.72 -5.77
CA ASN A 243 9.21 -14.95 -5.40
C ASN A 243 10.22 -14.72 -4.28
N GLY A 244 10.29 -13.51 -3.72
CA GLY A 244 11.23 -13.14 -2.66
C GLY A 244 12.67 -13.07 -3.17
N GLN A 245 12.88 -12.66 -4.42
CA GLN A 245 14.21 -12.42 -4.99
C GLN A 245 14.47 -10.91 -5.17
N PRO A 246 15.72 -10.44 -5.01
CA PRO A 246 16.09 -9.06 -5.29
C PRO A 246 15.72 -8.63 -6.72
N LEU A 247 15.20 -7.41 -6.88
CA LEU A 247 14.96 -6.83 -8.19
C LEU A 247 16.27 -6.44 -8.87
N SER A 248 16.36 -6.68 -10.18
CA SER A 248 17.48 -6.20 -10.99
C SER A 248 17.24 -4.74 -11.38
N ILE A 249 17.82 -3.82 -10.61
CA ILE A 249 17.67 -2.38 -10.82
C ILE A 249 19.00 -1.70 -11.12
N THR A 250 18.93 -0.54 -11.77
CA THR A 250 20.02 0.44 -11.68
C THR A 250 19.72 1.34 -10.48
N PRO A 251 20.53 1.30 -9.41
CA PRO A 251 20.25 2.12 -8.23
C PRO A 251 20.29 3.61 -8.58
N PRO A 252 19.49 4.46 -7.91
CA PRO A 252 19.56 5.89 -8.09
C PRO A 252 20.97 6.43 -7.81
N SER A 253 21.34 7.53 -8.47
CA SER A 253 22.68 8.12 -8.33
C SER A 253 23.04 8.35 -6.86
N GLY A 254 24.25 7.93 -6.47
CA GLY A 254 24.78 8.10 -5.12
C GLY A 254 24.38 7.01 -4.12
N TYR A 255 23.44 6.14 -4.46
CA TYR A 255 23.10 4.98 -3.65
C TYR A 255 24.03 3.79 -3.94
N THR A 256 24.41 3.09 -2.87
CA THR A 256 25.20 1.84 -2.94
C THR A 256 24.49 0.72 -2.21
N LEU A 257 24.47 -0.48 -2.79
CA LEU A 257 23.92 -1.66 -2.13
C LEU A 257 24.72 -1.94 -0.85
N ALA A 258 24.02 -1.98 0.29
CA ALA A 258 24.60 -2.23 1.60
C ALA A 258 24.37 -3.68 2.05
N SER A 259 23.14 -4.20 1.88
CA SER A 259 22.78 -5.56 2.28
C SER A 259 21.51 -6.06 1.59
N GLU A 260 21.30 -7.38 1.66
CA GLU A 260 20.12 -8.09 1.15
C GLU A 260 19.36 -8.70 2.32
N HIS A 261 18.08 -8.41 2.45
CA HIS A 261 17.22 -8.83 3.56
C HIS A 261 16.05 -9.66 3.03
N PRO A 262 16.16 -11.00 2.94
CA PRO A 262 15.04 -11.86 2.54
C PRO A 262 13.86 -11.79 3.53
N ALA A 263 12.69 -12.34 3.19
CA ALA A 263 11.56 -12.37 4.11
C ALA A 263 11.95 -12.83 5.53
N GLY A 264 11.56 -12.07 6.55
CA GLY A 264 11.99 -12.34 7.92
C GLY A 264 11.98 -11.11 8.83
N ASN A 265 12.57 -11.27 10.01
CA ASN A 265 12.60 -10.26 11.07
C ASN A 265 13.70 -9.22 10.84
N TRP A 266 13.61 -8.49 9.73
CA TRP A 266 14.53 -7.40 9.42
C TRP A 266 13.94 -6.07 9.81
N HIS A 267 14.79 -5.19 10.31
CA HIS A 267 14.37 -3.84 10.63
C HIS A 267 14.14 -3.03 9.36
N ASN A 268 12.89 -2.73 9.05
CA ASN A 268 12.52 -1.93 7.89
C ASN A 268 12.21 -0.46 8.24
N ASN A 269 12.46 -0.06 9.50
CA ASN A 269 12.15 1.26 10.05
C ASN A 269 10.65 1.62 10.03
N ALA A 270 9.77 0.67 9.68
CA ALA A 270 8.32 0.83 9.75
C ALA A 270 7.73 0.25 11.05
N GLU A 271 8.57 -0.29 11.95
CA GLU A 271 8.10 -0.85 13.21
C GLU A 271 7.45 0.24 14.08
N THR A 272 6.30 -0.08 14.66
CA THR A 272 5.65 0.77 15.66
C THR A 272 6.61 0.98 16.82
N LYS A 273 7.23 2.16 16.89
CA LYS A 273 8.02 2.56 18.05
C LYS A 273 7.05 2.72 19.21
N ILE A 274 7.20 1.90 20.25
CA ILE A 274 6.49 2.13 21.51
C ILE A 274 7.05 3.40 22.13
N GLN A 275 6.37 4.53 21.89
CA GLN A 275 6.69 5.78 22.56
C GLN A 275 6.07 5.73 23.95
N MET A 276 6.88 5.43 24.96
CA MET A 276 6.46 5.62 26.35
C MET A 276 6.25 7.13 26.57
N MET A 277 5.09 7.52 27.08
CA MET A 277 4.80 8.94 27.35
C MET A 277 5.87 9.50 28.30
N ALA A 278 6.47 10.62 27.91
CA ALA A 278 7.40 11.38 28.76
C ALA A 278 6.60 11.93 29.95
N GLY A 279 6.57 11.18 31.05
CA GLY A 279 5.82 11.51 32.26
C GLY A 279 5.32 10.29 33.03
N ASP A 280 4.99 9.19 32.34
CA ASP A 280 4.41 7.98 32.95
C ASP A 280 5.32 6.75 32.84
N ALA A 281 6.56 6.92 32.39
CA ALA A 281 7.62 5.95 32.67
C ALA A 281 8.13 6.12 34.11
N ASN A 282 7.25 6.13 35.11
CA ASN A 282 7.62 5.60 36.42
C ASN A 282 7.64 4.07 36.32
N LEU A 283 8.53 3.54 35.47
CA LEU A 283 9.12 2.24 35.74
C LEU A 283 9.91 2.47 37.04
N ALA A 284 9.27 2.18 38.17
CA ALA A 284 9.86 2.38 39.49
C ALA A 284 11.30 1.88 39.42
N ALA A 285 12.27 2.74 39.77
CA ALA A 285 13.70 2.44 39.66
C ALA A 285 13.95 1.04 40.23
N GLY A 286 14.16 0.06 39.34
CA GLY A 286 13.89 -1.31 39.77
C GLY A 286 13.34 -2.29 38.74
N THR A 287 12.48 -1.86 37.83
CA THR A 287 11.57 -2.83 37.17
C THR A 287 12.16 -3.55 35.96
N PHE A 288 13.05 -2.90 35.22
CA PHE A 288 13.85 -3.52 34.16
C PHE A 288 15.29 -3.04 34.27
N TRP A 289 16.23 -3.94 34.02
CA TRP A 289 17.67 -3.65 34.06
C TRP A 289 18.34 -4.46 32.95
N MET A 290 19.29 -3.83 32.28
CA MET A 290 20.20 -4.51 31.39
C MET A 290 21.44 -4.93 32.19
N ASP A 291 21.89 -6.17 32.01
CA ASP A 291 23.19 -6.56 32.55
C ASP A 291 24.34 -5.87 31.80
N SER A 292 25.58 -6.06 32.28
CA SER A 292 26.77 -5.49 31.65
C SER A 292 27.04 -6.01 30.24
N ALA A 293 26.29 -7.00 29.76
CA ALA A 293 26.34 -7.53 28.41
C ALA A 293 25.18 -7.03 27.52
N GLY A 294 24.28 -6.19 28.04
CA GLY A 294 23.15 -5.61 27.29
C GLY A 294 21.89 -6.48 27.29
N THR A 295 21.81 -7.51 28.13
CA THR A 295 20.67 -8.44 28.18
C THR A 295 19.57 -7.90 29.08
N LEU A 296 18.32 -7.84 28.60
CA LEU A 296 17.17 -7.40 29.39
C LEU A 296 16.80 -8.44 30.47
N GLN A 297 16.83 -8.03 31.74
CA GLN A 297 16.51 -8.87 32.89
C GLN A 297 15.28 -8.32 33.65
N ALA A 298 14.38 -9.20 34.08
CA ALA A 298 13.24 -8.88 34.96
C ALA A 298 13.54 -9.29 36.41
N ARG A 299 13.04 -8.53 37.40
CA ARG A 299 13.51 -8.61 38.80
C ARG A 299 12.79 -9.66 39.67
N SER A 300 11.71 -10.28 39.21
CA SER A 300 10.92 -11.23 40.02
C SER A 300 10.29 -12.32 39.17
N TYR A 301 10.44 -13.58 39.61
CA TYR A 301 9.87 -14.80 39.01
C TYR A 301 8.34 -14.80 38.97
N ASN A 302 7.69 -13.95 39.79
CA ASN A 302 6.23 -13.94 39.93
C ASN A 302 5.50 -13.04 38.91
N ASP A 303 6.22 -12.13 38.25
CA ASP A 303 5.61 -11.17 37.31
C ASP A 303 5.73 -11.61 35.84
N ILE A 304 6.51 -12.67 35.58
CA ILE A 304 6.70 -13.27 34.26
C ILE A 304 6.89 -14.79 34.44
N VAL A 305 5.86 -15.60 34.16
CA VAL A 305 6.02 -17.06 34.13
C VAL A 305 6.53 -17.47 32.75
N GLY A 306 7.82 -17.69 32.62
CA GLY A 306 8.40 -18.31 31.43
C GLY A 306 7.90 -19.74 31.29
N ILE A 307 7.17 -20.05 30.23
CA ILE A 307 6.90 -21.45 29.85
C ILE A 307 8.10 -21.90 29.03
N TRP A 308 8.96 -22.69 29.66
CA TRP A 308 10.12 -23.32 29.03
C TRP A 308 9.68 -24.62 28.36
N ASN A 309 9.47 -24.56 27.05
CA ASN A 309 9.47 -25.76 26.21
C ASN A 309 10.81 -25.76 25.50
N ASN A 310 11.51 -26.90 25.45
CA ASN A 310 12.94 -27.06 25.16
C ASN A 310 13.58 -26.32 23.97
N GLU A 311 12.85 -25.53 23.18
CA GLU A 311 13.38 -24.75 22.05
C GLU A 311 12.72 -23.36 21.87
N ASN A 312 11.80 -22.90 22.75
CA ASN A 312 11.15 -21.58 22.61
C ASN A 312 10.71 -21.00 23.97
N ILE A 313 11.05 -19.73 24.26
CA ILE A 313 10.57 -19.00 25.44
C ILE A 313 9.37 -18.14 25.05
N THR A 314 8.22 -18.41 25.68
CA THR A 314 7.00 -17.61 25.49
C THR A 314 6.66 -16.83 26.76
N PHE A 315 6.54 -15.51 26.65
CA PHE A 315 6.09 -14.64 27.75
C PHE A 315 4.58 -14.36 27.61
N ALA A 316 3.82 -14.64 28.67
CA ALA A 316 2.37 -14.42 28.72
C ALA A 316 1.97 -13.69 30.00
N ASP A 317 1.04 -12.74 29.86
CA ASP A 317 0.36 -12.07 30.98
C ASP A 317 -0.74 -12.97 31.55
N VAL A 318 -0.77 -13.10 32.87
CA VAL A 318 -1.71 -13.93 33.65
C VAL A 318 -2.56 -13.11 34.62
N SER A 319 -2.51 -11.78 34.54
CA SER A 319 -3.10 -10.87 35.54
C SER A 319 -4.63 -10.79 35.53
N VAL A 320 -5.32 -11.33 34.51
CA VAL A 320 -6.80 -11.39 34.47
C VAL A 320 -7.32 -12.65 33.79
N ALA A 321 -8.40 -13.20 34.34
CA ALA A 321 -9.02 -14.45 33.94
C ALA A 321 -9.28 -14.55 32.41
N ASN A 322 -8.76 -15.64 31.83
CA ASN A 322 -9.11 -16.21 30.52
C ASN A 322 -8.77 -15.42 29.24
N LYS A 323 -7.48 -15.20 28.98
CA LYS A 323 -6.83 -15.51 27.67
C LYS A 323 -5.32 -15.22 27.74
N LYS A 324 -4.49 -16.25 27.60
CA LYS A 324 -3.04 -16.11 27.43
C LYS A 324 -2.77 -15.29 26.15
N LYS A 325 -2.27 -14.05 26.29
CA LYS A 325 -1.77 -13.26 25.15
C LYS A 325 -0.24 -13.36 25.11
N ARG A 326 0.29 -13.66 23.93
CA ARG A 326 1.73 -13.75 23.65
C ARG A 326 2.27 -12.32 23.59
N ILE A 327 3.22 -11.96 24.45
CA ILE A 327 3.76 -10.58 24.53
C ILE A 327 5.09 -10.45 23.78
N ALA A 328 5.90 -11.50 23.76
CA ALA A 328 7.13 -11.56 22.97
C ALA A 328 7.54 -13.01 22.73
N THR A 329 8.25 -13.25 21.63
CA THR A 329 8.93 -14.52 21.32
C THR A 329 10.39 -14.18 21.02
N TYR A 330 11.33 -14.91 21.62
CA TYR A 330 12.76 -14.76 21.39
C TYR A 330 13.25 -15.90 20.48
N ASP A 331 13.98 -15.57 19.42
CA ASP A 331 14.65 -16.54 18.55
C ASP A 331 16.12 -16.66 19.01
N SER A 332 16.52 -17.86 19.42
CA SER A 332 17.84 -18.13 20.00
C SER A 332 18.96 -18.33 18.96
N ALA A 333 18.69 -18.11 17.66
CA ALA A 333 19.67 -18.37 16.60
C ALA A 333 20.72 -17.27 16.33
N GLN A 334 20.90 -16.28 17.21
CA GLN A 334 21.98 -15.28 17.09
C GLN A 334 22.83 -15.16 18.36
N VAL A 335 23.60 -16.21 18.66
CA VAL A 335 24.79 -16.13 19.52
C VAL A 335 26.00 -16.65 18.76
#